data_AF-A0A0G0JLJ9-F1
#
_entry.id   AF-A0A0G0JLJ9-F1
#
_cell.length_a   1.000
_cell.length_b   1.000
_cell.length_c   1.000
_cell.angle_alpha   90.00
_cell.angle_beta   90.00
_cell.angle_gamma   90.00
#
_symmetry.space_group_name_H-M   'P 1'
#
loop_
_entity.id
_entity.type
_entity.pdbx_description
1 polymer ?
#
loop_
_entity_poly.entity_id
_entity_poly.type
_entity_poly.pdbx_seq_one_letter_code
_entity_poly.pdbx_strand_id
1 'polypeptide(L)'
;MAEELSAYLEEQNIKVAYLHSDIQTLERQDILDRLRGGEYDVLVGINLLREGLDLPEVSLVAILDADKEGFLRSETSLIQTMGRAARHVEAEVIMYADNITKSMSEAIDEVERRRNIQLKYNKKYHKKPIGIQKQIREKLVDEEITPSLDLAKKEVLLPDEKEDLIKKLRKEMKIAAQDLNFERAAMIRDQIKSLKIS
;
A
#
# COMPACT_ATOMS: atom_id res chain seq x y z
N MET A 1 5.72 8.94 -22.57
CA MET A 1 6.88 8.80 -21.67
C MET A 1 6.65 7.86 -20.49
N ALA A 2 5.73 8.12 -19.54
CA ALA A 2 5.57 7.20 -18.39
C ALA A 2 5.02 5.82 -18.80
N GLU A 3 4.04 5.79 -19.71
CA GLU A 3 3.49 4.56 -20.31
C GLU A 3 4.54 3.82 -21.16
N GLU A 4 5.30 4.54 -21.98
CA GLU A 4 6.40 3.98 -22.78
C GLU A 4 7.49 3.37 -21.90
N LEU A 5 7.82 4.02 -20.78
CA LEU A 5 8.80 3.49 -19.82
C LEU A 5 8.28 2.22 -19.13
N SER A 6 7.01 2.19 -18.72
CA SER A 6 6.44 0.96 -18.18
C SER A 6 6.46 -0.17 -19.21
N ALA A 7 6.07 0.10 -20.46
CA ALA A 7 6.11 -0.91 -21.52
C ALA A 7 7.54 -1.42 -21.77
N TYR A 8 8.53 -0.52 -21.80
CA TYR A 8 9.93 -0.90 -21.93
C TYR A 8 10.42 -1.78 -20.76
N LEU A 9 10.06 -1.44 -19.52
CA LEU A 9 10.42 -2.24 -18.35
C LEU A 9 9.75 -3.63 -18.38
N GLU A 10 8.49 -3.72 -18.82
CA GLU A 10 7.80 -5.00 -19.03
C GLU A 10 8.51 -5.84 -20.10
N GLU A 11 8.93 -5.24 -21.22
CA GLU A 11 9.70 -5.93 -22.27
C GLU A 11 11.04 -6.48 -21.75
N GLN A 12 11.64 -5.82 -20.75
CA GLN A 12 12.84 -6.29 -20.06
C GLN A 12 12.56 -7.32 -18.95
N ASN A 13 11.32 -7.84 -18.85
CA ASN A 13 10.85 -8.75 -17.81
C ASN A 13 10.95 -8.18 -16.38
N ILE A 14 10.85 -6.87 -16.22
CA ILE A 14 10.76 -6.23 -14.90
C ILE A 14 9.29 -6.16 -14.50
N LYS A 15 8.96 -6.58 -13.28
CA LYS A 15 7.61 -6.50 -12.75
C LYS A 15 7.26 -5.05 -12.42
N VAL A 16 6.60 -4.37 -13.34
CA VAL A 16 6.27 -2.95 -13.23
C VAL A 16 4.76 -2.73 -13.21
N ALA A 17 4.32 -1.70 -12.48
CA ALA A 17 2.96 -1.18 -12.57
C ALA A 17 2.98 0.29 -12.99
N TYR A 18 2.08 0.66 -13.90
CA TYR A 18 1.87 2.04 -14.32
C TYR A 18 0.72 2.69 -13.54
N LEU A 19 0.95 3.89 -13.02
CA LEU A 19 -0.02 4.63 -12.21
C LEU A 19 -0.32 5.99 -12.86
N HIS A 20 -1.45 6.06 -13.58
CA HIS A 20 -1.96 7.29 -14.20
C HIS A 20 -3.03 7.99 -13.34
N SER A 21 -3.45 9.19 -13.76
CA SER A 21 -4.36 10.06 -13.02
C SER A 21 -5.80 9.55 -12.92
N ASP A 22 -6.21 8.69 -13.86
CA ASP A 22 -7.61 8.27 -14.02
C ASP A 22 -7.92 6.94 -13.32
N ILE A 23 -6.92 6.33 -12.69
CA ILE A 23 -7.09 5.12 -11.88
C ILE A 23 -7.99 5.43 -10.68
N GLN A 24 -8.98 4.57 -10.45
CA GLN A 24 -9.87 4.72 -9.31
C GLN A 24 -9.13 4.52 -7.98
N THR A 25 -9.59 5.15 -6.91
CA THR A 25 -8.92 5.08 -5.59
C THR A 25 -8.72 3.64 -5.09
N LEU A 26 -9.68 2.74 -5.35
CA LEU A 26 -9.59 1.33 -4.96
C LEU A 26 -8.51 0.59 -5.76
N GLU A 27 -8.53 0.72 -7.09
CA GLU A 27 -7.51 0.13 -7.97
C GLU A 27 -6.10 0.63 -7.64
N ARG A 28 -5.97 1.92 -7.30
CA ARG A 28 -4.70 2.48 -6.82
C ARG A 28 -4.22 1.76 -5.57
N GLN A 29 -5.08 1.56 -4.57
CA GLN A 29 -4.69 0.87 -3.34
C GLN A 29 -4.22 -0.55 -3.64
N ASP A 30 -4.92 -1.24 -4.54
CA ASP A 30 -4.59 -2.60 -4.95
C ASP A 30 -3.19 -2.69 -5.58
N ILE A 31 -2.84 -1.79 -6.49
CA ILE A 31 -1.51 -1.72 -7.09
C ILE A 31 -0.43 -1.51 -6.02
N LEU A 32 -0.70 -0.67 -5.02
CA LEU A 32 0.24 -0.42 -3.93
C LEU A 32 0.41 -1.63 -3.02
N ASP A 33 -0.68 -2.34 -2.70
CA ASP A 33 -0.61 -3.55 -1.90
C ASP A 33 0.17 -4.66 -2.64
N ARG A 34 0.01 -4.76 -3.97
CA ARG A 34 0.78 -5.67 -4.83
C ARG A 34 2.26 -5.33 -4.90
N LEU A 35 2.61 -4.04 -4.97
CA LEU A 35 3.99 -3.57 -4.86
C LEU A 35 4.60 -3.94 -3.50
N ARG A 36 3.87 -3.74 -2.40
CA ARG A 36 4.32 -4.15 -1.06
C ARG A 36 4.46 -5.67 -0.94
N GLY A 37 3.59 -6.42 -1.60
CA GLY A 37 3.63 -7.88 -1.68
C GLY A 37 4.72 -8.46 -2.58
N GLY A 38 5.46 -7.64 -3.33
CA GLY A 38 6.49 -8.09 -4.27
C GLY A 38 5.94 -8.69 -5.58
N GLU A 39 4.66 -8.49 -5.87
CA GLU A 39 4.11 -8.77 -7.21
C GLU A 39 4.63 -7.76 -8.23
N TYR A 40 4.87 -6.52 -7.80
CA TYR A 40 5.61 -5.52 -8.56
C TYR A 40 6.89 -5.16 -7.83
N ASP A 41 7.95 -4.89 -8.60
CA ASP A 41 9.24 -4.38 -8.11
C ASP A 41 9.36 -2.88 -8.38
N VAL A 42 8.68 -2.37 -9.42
CA VAL A 42 8.76 -0.98 -9.88
C VAL A 42 7.38 -0.38 -10.05
N LEU A 43 7.23 0.89 -9.68
CA LEU A 43 6.02 1.67 -9.95
C LEU A 43 6.40 2.95 -10.71
N VAL A 44 5.76 3.14 -11.88
CA VAL A 44 6.01 4.27 -12.76
C VAL A 44 4.79 5.18 -12.81
N GLY A 45 4.99 6.50 -12.76
CA GLY A 45 3.89 7.45 -12.96
C GLY A 45 4.32 8.90 -12.86
N ILE A 46 3.40 9.79 -13.27
CA ILE A 46 3.69 11.21 -13.53
C ILE A 46 3.62 12.04 -12.26
N ASN A 47 2.53 11.84 -11.52
CA ASN A 47 2.36 12.38 -10.18
C ASN A 47 1.98 11.21 -9.29
N LEU A 48 3.01 10.51 -8.83
CA LEU A 48 2.83 9.33 -8.02
C LEU A 48 2.11 9.61 -6.70
N LEU A 49 1.84 10.88 -6.33
CA LEU A 49 1.63 11.23 -4.95
C LEU A 49 0.47 12.23 -4.76
N ARG A 50 -0.72 11.68 -4.49
CA ARG A 50 -1.65 12.29 -3.53
C ARG A 50 -1.27 11.82 -2.11
N GLU A 51 -1.80 12.49 -1.09
CA GLU A 51 -1.58 12.16 0.33
C GLU A 51 -1.69 10.64 0.58
N GLY A 52 -0.72 10.04 1.28
CA GLY A 52 -0.87 8.68 1.84
C GLY A 52 0.06 7.55 1.35
N LEU A 53 0.99 7.78 0.42
CA LEU A 53 1.97 6.74 0.06
C LEU A 53 3.04 6.56 1.14
N ASP A 54 2.94 5.44 1.83
CA ASP A 54 3.79 4.98 2.92
C ASP A 54 4.26 3.56 2.62
N LEU A 55 5.36 3.48 1.86
CA LEU A 55 5.94 2.24 1.39
C LEU A 55 7.34 2.09 2.01
N PRO A 56 7.45 1.54 3.24
CA PRO A 56 8.74 1.30 3.86
C PRO A 56 9.64 0.36 3.05
N GLU A 57 9.07 -0.38 2.09
CA GLU A 57 9.77 -1.29 1.19
C GLU A 57 10.52 -0.58 0.04
N VAL A 58 10.18 0.69 -0.25
CA VAL A 58 10.80 1.44 -1.36
C VAL A 58 12.15 2.02 -0.93
N SER A 59 13.22 1.48 -1.49
CA SER A 59 14.60 1.92 -1.27
C SER A 59 15.10 2.96 -2.28
N LEU A 60 14.49 3.04 -3.47
CA LEU A 60 14.96 3.92 -4.54
C LEU A 60 13.81 4.75 -5.13
N VAL A 61 14.04 6.04 -5.30
CA VAL A 61 13.17 6.94 -6.06
C VAL A 61 13.96 7.55 -7.21
N ALA A 62 13.55 7.27 -8.45
CA ALA A 62 14.12 7.88 -9.65
C ALA A 62 13.20 8.99 -10.18
N ILE A 63 13.74 10.20 -10.33
CA ILE A 63 13.05 11.36 -10.89
C ILE A 63 13.62 11.63 -12.27
N LEU A 64 12.86 11.26 -13.31
CA LEU A 64 13.19 11.61 -14.70
C LEU A 64 12.83 13.06 -14.99
N ASP A 65 13.57 13.69 -15.90
CA ASP A 65 13.36 15.09 -16.29
C ASP A 65 13.28 16.02 -15.08
N ALA A 66 14.24 15.88 -14.16
CA ALA A 66 14.24 16.61 -12.90
C ALA A 66 14.48 18.13 -13.09
N ASP A 67 15.08 18.53 -14.22
CA ASP A 67 15.35 19.91 -14.58
C ASP A 67 14.23 20.60 -15.39
N LYS A 68 13.16 19.87 -15.73
CA LYS A 68 12.00 20.45 -16.42
C LYS A 68 11.14 21.20 -15.42
N GLU A 69 11.44 22.47 -15.23
CA GLU A 69 10.71 23.34 -14.30
C GLU A 69 9.21 23.37 -14.60
N GLY A 70 8.41 23.46 -13.54
CA GLY A 70 6.96 23.39 -13.60
C GLY A 70 6.40 22.90 -12.26
N PHE A 71 5.09 22.68 -12.22
CA PHE A 71 4.41 22.26 -10.98
C PHE A 71 5.04 21.00 -10.36
N LEU A 72 5.29 19.96 -11.16
CA LEU A 72 5.81 18.67 -10.70
C LEU A 72 7.31 18.67 -10.33
N ARG A 73 8.03 19.76 -10.63
CA ARG A 73 9.46 19.92 -10.37
C ARG A 73 9.78 21.17 -9.56
N SER A 74 8.77 21.72 -8.89
CA SER A 74 8.96 22.75 -7.88
C SER A 74 9.75 22.19 -6.69
N GLU A 75 10.43 23.06 -5.95
CA GLU A 75 11.14 22.73 -4.70
C GLU A 75 10.29 21.81 -3.80
N THR A 76 9.04 22.20 -3.55
CA THR A 76 8.14 21.46 -2.67
C THR A 76 7.77 20.08 -3.22
N SER A 77 7.51 19.96 -4.52
CA SER A 77 7.23 18.68 -5.17
C SER A 77 8.43 17.74 -5.17
N LEU A 78 9.64 18.26 -5.38
CA LEU A 78 10.87 17.48 -5.32
C LEU A 78 11.10 16.95 -3.90
N ILE A 79 10.99 17.79 -2.88
CA ILE A 79 11.11 17.38 -1.47
C ILE A 79 10.09 16.29 -1.13
N GLN A 80 8.83 16.46 -1.54
CA GLN A 80 7.78 15.48 -1.28
C GLN A 80 8.00 14.15 -2.00
N THR A 81 8.56 14.18 -3.20
CA THR A 81 8.89 12.98 -3.99
C THR A 81 10.05 12.22 -3.34
N MET A 82 11.12 12.93 -2.97
CA MET A 82 12.25 12.38 -2.24
C MET A 82 11.85 11.79 -0.88
N GLY A 83 10.93 12.46 -0.18
CA GLY A 83 10.44 12.05 1.14
C GLY A 83 9.73 10.68 1.15
N ARG A 84 9.40 10.12 -0.01
CA ARG A 84 8.77 8.79 -0.11
C ARG A 84 9.73 7.65 0.20
N ALA A 85 10.98 7.80 -0.23
CA ALA A 85 12.03 6.84 0.10
C ALA A 85 12.42 6.93 1.59
N ALA A 86 12.16 8.05 2.27
CA ALA A 86 12.70 8.35 3.61
C ALA A 86 12.29 7.40 4.75
N ARG A 87 11.41 6.42 4.47
CA ARG A 87 11.04 5.36 5.41
C ARG A 87 11.93 4.12 5.34
N HIS A 88 12.70 3.98 4.26
CA HIS A 88 13.70 2.94 4.10
C HIS A 88 15.06 3.40 4.67
N VAL A 89 15.79 2.49 5.31
CA VAL A 89 17.08 2.82 5.95
C VAL A 89 18.18 3.13 4.95
N GLU A 90 18.14 2.46 3.80
CA GLU A 90 19.08 2.62 2.67
C GLU A 90 18.44 3.40 1.52
N ALA A 91 17.52 4.31 1.85
CA ALA A 91 16.83 5.12 0.87
C ALA A 91 17.79 5.98 0.03
N GLU A 92 17.65 5.89 -1.29
CA GLU A 92 18.36 6.69 -2.27
C GLU A 92 17.40 7.38 -3.24
N VAL A 93 17.81 8.54 -3.74
CA VAL A 93 17.08 9.30 -4.75
C VAL A 93 18.04 9.61 -5.88
N ILE A 94 17.63 9.28 -7.11
CA ILE A 94 18.37 9.62 -8.33
C ILE A 94 17.55 10.64 -9.11
N MET A 95 18.15 11.78 -9.47
CA MET A 95 17.53 12.83 -10.27
C MET A 95 18.25 12.90 -11.62
N TYR A 96 17.55 12.54 -12.70
CA TYR A 96 18.06 12.64 -14.06
C TYR A 96 17.75 14.02 -14.62
N ALA A 97 18.79 14.78 -14.94
CA ALA A 97 18.72 16.16 -15.40
C ALA A 97 19.97 16.50 -16.21
N ASP A 98 19.83 17.41 -17.17
CA ASP A 98 20.97 17.98 -17.89
C ASP A 98 21.63 19.10 -17.07
N ASN A 99 20.84 19.84 -16.29
CA ASN A 99 21.31 20.96 -15.47
C ASN A 99 20.69 20.95 -14.06
N ILE A 100 21.41 21.49 -13.07
CA ILE A 100 20.85 21.70 -11.73
C ILE A 100 20.03 23.00 -11.74
N THR A 101 18.71 22.89 -11.61
CA THR A 101 17.83 24.06 -11.50
C THR A 101 17.84 24.64 -10.08
N LYS A 102 17.28 25.83 -9.92
CA LYS A 102 17.13 26.45 -8.60
C LYS A 102 16.27 25.59 -7.67
N SER A 103 15.13 25.09 -8.17
CA SER A 103 14.24 24.20 -7.43
C SER A 103 14.94 22.92 -6.97
N MET A 104 15.83 22.35 -7.81
CA MET A 104 16.62 21.18 -7.45
C MET A 104 17.62 21.50 -6.34
N SER A 105 18.40 22.59 -6.50
CA SER A 105 19.39 23.00 -5.49
C SER A 105 18.74 23.21 -4.14
N GLU A 106 17.67 24.00 -4.08
CA GLU A 106 16.95 24.30 -2.83
C GLU A 106 16.37 23.03 -2.18
N ALA A 107 15.82 22.11 -2.98
CA ALA A 107 15.31 20.85 -2.49
C ALA A 107 16.41 19.93 -1.93
N ILE A 108 17.56 19.83 -2.63
CA ILE A 108 18.72 19.03 -2.20
C ILE A 108 19.28 19.59 -0.89
N ASP A 109 19.48 20.91 -0.83
CA ASP A 109 20.01 21.61 0.35
C ASP A 109 19.13 21.37 1.59
N GLU A 110 17.80 21.45 1.42
CA GLU A 110 16.87 21.21 2.53
C GLU A 110 16.88 19.74 3.00
N VAL A 111 16.98 18.79 2.08
CA VAL A 111 17.10 17.36 2.42
C VAL A 111 18.42 17.08 3.14
N GLU A 112 19.54 17.62 2.65
CA GLU A 112 20.85 17.48 3.31
C GLU A 112 20.85 18.12 4.70
N ARG A 113 20.27 19.32 4.83
CA ARG A 113 20.15 20.00 6.13
C ARG A 113 19.40 19.13 7.13
N ARG A 114 18.26 18.54 6.73
CA ARG A 114 17.47 17.62 7.58
C ARG A 114 18.27 16.37 7.94
N ARG A 115 18.91 15.73 6.95
CA ARG A 115 19.72 14.52 7.16
C ARG A 115 20.87 14.78 8.13
N ASN A 116 21.57 15.91 7.99
CA ASN A 116 22.66 16.30 8.88
C ASN A 116 22.20 16.50 10.33
N ILE A 117 21.02 17.09 10.54
CA ILE A 117 20.42 17.22 11.88
C ILE A 117 20.11 15.83 12.47
N GLN A 118 19.51 14.94 11.67
CA GLN A 118 19.17 13.58 12.09
C GLN A 118 20.42 12.76 12.44
N LEU A 119 21.47 12.83 11.63
CA LEU A 119 22.75 12.14 11.89
C LEU A 119 23.41 12.63 13.18
N LYS A 120 23.43 13.96 13.41
CA LYS A 120 23.95 14.55 14.66
C LYS A 120 23.14 14.09 15.87
N TYR A 121 21.82 14.09 15.76
CA TYR A 121 20.93 13.60 16.82
C TYR A 121 21.19 12.11 17.11
N ASN A 122 21.22 11.28 16.08
CA ASN A 122 21.46 9.85 16.20
C ASN A 122 22.80 9.54 16.85
N LYS A 123 23.87 10.26 16.45
CA LYS A 123 25.19 10.14 17.06
C LYS A 123 25.19 10.56 18.53
N LYS A 124 24.52 11.66 18.87
CA LYS A 124 24.43 12.18 20.25
C LYS A 124 23.70 11.22 21.19
N TYR A 125 22.66 10.53 20.70
CA TYR A 125 21.81 9.65 21.51
C TYR A 125 22.03 8.15 21.23
N HIS A 126 23.11 7.80 20.52
CA HIS A 126 23.44 6.42 20.13
C HIS A 126 22.28 5.65 19.47
N LYS A 127 21.48 6.34 18.64
CA LYS A 127 20.38 5.73 17.88
C LYS A 127 20.91 5.16 16.58
N LYS A 128 20.56 3.90 16.29
CA LYS A 128 20.75 3.30 14.97
C LYS A 128 19.44 3.43 14.17
N PRO A 129 19.47 3.89 12.91
CA PRO A 129 18.31 3.83 12.04
C PRO A 129 17.81 2.38 11.93
N ILE A 130 16.50 2.20 12.05
CA ILE A 130 15.84 0.91 11.88
C ILE A 130 14.68 1.09 10.90
N GLY A 131 14.48 0.13 10.01
CA GLY A 131 13.35 0.12 9.09
C GLY A 131 12.05 -0.09 9.86
N ILE A 132 10.98 0.53 9.37
CA ILE A 132 9.64 0.30 9.92
C ILE A 132 9.05 -0.91 9.21
N GLN A 133 8.87 -2.03 9.92
CA GLN A 133 8.08 -3.14 9.39
C GLN A 133 6.60 -2.86 9.64
N LYS A 134 5.86 -2.58 8.57
CA LYS A 134 4.40 -2.52 8.62
C LYS A 134 3.84 -3.83 8.11
N GLN A 135 2.94 -4.45 8.87
CA GLN A 135 2.19 -5.60 8.37
C GLN A 135 1.48 -5.20 7.06
N ILE A 136 1.73 -5.98 6.01
CA ILE A 136 0.90 -5.95 4.82
C ILE A 136 -0.43 -6.52 5.30
N ARG A 137 -1.52 -5.77 5.13
CA ARG A 137 -2.84 -6.37 5.35
C ARG A 137 -2.96 -7.46 4.31
N GLU A 138 -2.91 -8.71 4.73
CA GLU A 138 -3.34 -9.80 3.87
C GLU A 138 -4.77 -9.44 3.47
N LYS A 139 -4.97 -9.08 2.20
CA LYS A 139 -6.26 -9.31 1.60
C LYS A 139 -6.51 -10.78 1.85
N LEU A 140 -7.57 -11.09 2.58
CA LEU A 140 -8.12 -12.43 2.56
C LEU A 140 -8.28 -12.72 1.08
N VAL A 141 -7.36 -13.51 0.54
CA VAL A 141 -7.46 -14.00 -0.82
C VAL A 141 -8.81 -14.68 -0.79
N ASP A 142 -9.69 -14.26 -1.70
CA ASP A 142 -10.72 -15.12 -2.22
C ASP A 142 -9.99 -16.30 -2.87
N GLU A 143 -9.33 -17.15 -2.06
CA GLU A 143 -9.27 -18.55 -2.38
C GLU A 143 -10.73 -18.90 -2.54
N GLU A 144 -11.05 -19.40 -3.72
CA GLU A 144 -12.22 -20.20 -3.98
C GLU A 144 -12.32 -21.26 -2.87
N ILE A 145 -12.85 -20.86 -1.72
CA ILE A 145 -13.62 -21.74 -0.87
C ILE A 145 -14.85 -21.95 -1.73
N THR A 146 -14.69 -22.85 -2.71
CA THR A 146 -15.73 -23.73 -3.20
C THR A 146 -16.64 -23.92 -2.01
N PRO A 147 -17.86 -23.36 -2.03
CA PRO A 147 -18.74 -23.50 -0.90
C PRO A 147 -18.85 -25.01 -0.76
N SER A 148 -18.40 -25.54 0.36
CA SER A 148 -18.72 -26.90 0.77
C SER A 148 -20.24 -26.93 0.84
N LEU A 149 -20.84 -27.25 -0.30
CA LEU A 149 -22.26 -27.30 -0.64
C LEU A 149 -22.96 -28.45 0.09
N ASP A 150 -22.39 -28.93 1.20
CA ASP A 150 -22.74 -30.19 1.83
C ASP A 150 -23.15 -30.06 3.30
N LEU A 151 -23.59 -28.87 3.74
CA LEU A 151 -24.38 -28.77 4.99
C LEU A 151 -25.85 -28.41 4.76
N ALA A 152 -26.28 -28.31 3.49
CA ALA A 152 -27.69 -28.22 3.12
C ALA A 152 -28.38 -29.59 3.02
N LYS A 153 -27.81 -30.65 3.62
CA LYS A 153 -28.45 -31.95 3.77
C LYS A 153 -28.68 -32.28 5.24
N LYS A 154 -29.82 -31.77 5.72
CA LYS A 154 -30.83 -32.58 6.41
C LYS A 154 -30.38 -33.30 7.69
N GLU A 155 -30.14 -32.53 8.75
CA GLU A 155 -30.49 -33.01 10.10
C GLU A 155 -31.31 -31.92 10.80
N VAL A 156 -32.43 -32.34 11.36
CA VAL A 156 -33.31 -31.49 12.16
C VAL A 156 -32.53 -31.12 13.43
N LEU A 157 -31.84 -29.99 13.40
CA LEU A 157 -31.19 -29.43 14.60
C LEU A 157 -32.27 -29.19 15.65
N LEU A 158 -32.04 -29.72 16.86
CA LEU A 158 -32.90 -29.44 18.01
C LEU A 158 -32.87 -27.93 18.30
N PRO A 159 -33.97 -27.34 18.83
CA PRO A 159 -34.06 -25.90 19.11
C PRO A 159 -32.87 -25.34 19.92
N ASP A 160 -32.33 -26.14 20.85
CA ASP A 160 -31.23 -25.76 21.74
C ASP A 160 -29.88 -25.64 21.00
N GLU A 161 -29.63 -26.50 20.00
CA GLU A 161 -28.37 -26.48 19.23
C GLU A 161 -28.32 -25.31 18.23
N LYS A 162 -29.48 -24.89 17.73
CA LYS A 162 -29.60 -23.68 16.90
C LYS A 162 -29.24 -22.42 17.68
N GLU A 163 -29.64 -22.32 18.94
CA GLU A 163 -29.33 -21.15 19.77
C GLU A 163 -27.82 -21.04 20.05
N ASP A 164 -27.15 -22.16 20.33
CA ASP A 164 -25.72 -22.16 20.60
C ASP A 164 -24.89 -21.90 19.34
N LEU A 165 -25.34 -22.38 18.18
CA LEU A 165 -24.73 -22.02 16.90
C LEU A 165 -24.89 -20.53 16.59
N ILE A 166 -26.08 -19.96 16.84
CA ILE A 166 -26.32 -18.51 16.69
C ILE A 166 -25.44 -17.68 17.64
N LYS A 167 -25.22 -18.13 18.88
CA LYS A 167 -24.31 -17.45 19.83
C LYS A 167 -22.87 -17.45 19.31
N LYS A 168 -22.38 -18.57 18.77
CA LYS A 168 -21.03 -18.66 18.18
C LYS A 168 -20.91 -17.74 16.96
N LEU A 169 -21.85 -17.80 16.04
CA LEU A 169 -21.88 -16.93 14.84
C LEU A 169 -21.95 -15.44 15.20
N ARG A 170 -22.71 -15.05 16.23
CA ARG A 170 -22.73 -13.66 16.72
C ARG A 170 -21.37 -13.20 17.25
N LYS A 171 -20.63 -14.08 17.93
CA LYS A 171 -19.29 -13.78 18.43
C LYS A 171 -18.32 -13.57 17.26
N GLU A 172 -18.36 -14.45 16.27
CA GLU A 172 -17.54 -14.34 15.04
C GLU A 172 -17.89 -13.10 14.20
N MET A 173 -19.17 -12.77 14.06
CA MET A 173 -19.62 -11.54 13.39
C MET A 173 -19.06 -10.29 14.06
N LYS A 174 -19.01 -10.28 15.40
CA LYS A 174 -18.49 -9.14 16.18
C LYS A 174 -16.98 -8.99 16.03
N ILE A 175 -16.25 -10.11 16.00
CA ILE A 175 -14.81 -10.13 15.72
C ILE A 175 -14.56 -9.61 14.30
N ALA A 176 -15.28 -10.14 13.30
CA ALA A 176 -15.16 -9.67 11.91
C ALA A 176 -15.46 -8.16 11.77
N ALA A 177 -16.45 -7.62 12.49
CA ALA A 177 -16.73 -6.19 12.50
C ALA A 177 -15.64 -5.35 13.22
N GLN A 178 -15.02 -5.89 14.27
CA GLN A 178 -13.89 -5.26 14.98
C GLN A 178 -12.64 -5.21 14.10
N ASP A 179 -12.43 -6.25 13.30
CA ASP A 179 -11.33 -6.37 12.33
C ASP A 179 -11.61 -5.63 11.00
N LEU A 180 -12.70 -4.83 10.96
CA LEU A 180 -13.15 -4.05 9.78
C LEU A 180 -13.50 -4.90 8.55
N ASN A 181 -13.78 -6.20 8.74
CA ASN A 181 -14.24 -7.11 7.68
C ASN A 181 -15.78 -7.14 7.61
N PHE A 182 -16.33 -6.11 6.95
CA PHE A 182 -17.78 -5.88 6.87
C PHE A 182 -18.52 -6.88 5.97
N GLU A 183 -17.86 -7.42 4.94
CA GLU A 183 -18.45 -8.43 4.06
C GLU A 183 -18.68 -9.75 4.80
N ARG A 184 -17.67 -10.23 5.53
CA ARG A 184 -17.79 -11.41 6.39
C ARG A 184 -18.84 -11.22 7.48
N ALA A 185 -18.90 -10.04 8.09
CA ALA A 185 -19.93 -9.71 9.06
C ALA A 185 -21.34 -9.73 8.45
N ALA A 186 -21.51 -9.27 7.20
CA ALA A 186 -22.78 -9.32 6.47
C ALA A 186 -23.20 -10.76 6.11
N MET A 187 -22.27 -11.60 5.66
CA MET A 187 -22.54 -13.02 5.37
C MET A 187 -22.99 -13.78 6.62
N ILE A 188 -22.28 -13.60 7.74
CA ILE A 188 -22.64 -14.25 9.01
C ILE A 188 -24.00 -13.74 9.52
N ARG A 189 -24.30 -12.44 9.36
CA ARG A 189 -25.62 -11.86 9.67
C ARG A 189 -26.73 -12.55 8.87
N ASP A 190 -26.53 -12.79 7.59
CA ASP A 190 -27.55 -13.38 6.72
C ASP A 190 -27.71 -14.90 6.96
N GLN A 191 -26.64 -15.59 7.37
CA GLN A 191 -26.71 -16.96 7.92
C GLN A 191 -27.47 -17.03 9.25
N ILE A 192 -27.26 -16.08 10.16
CA ILE A 192 -28.04 -16.00 11.41
C ILE A 192 -29.53 -15.78 11.11
N LYS A 193 -29.86 -14.99 10.08
CA LYS A 193 -31.24 -14.78 9.65
C LYS A 193 -31.86 -16.06 9.09
N SER A 194 -31.18 -16.80 8.23
CA SER A 194 -31.71 -18.04 7.67
C SER A 194 -31.94 -19.11 8.75
N LEU A 195 -31.05 -19.22 9.74
CA LEU A 195 -31.18 -20.12 10.89
C LEU A 195 -32.31 -19.76 11.85
N LYS A 196 -32.77 -18.50 11.87
CA LYS A 196 -33.93 -18.05 12.67
C LYS A 196 -35.27 -18.21 11.97
N ILE A 197 -35.27 -18.25 10.65
CA ILE A 197 -36.47 -18.35 9.82
C ILE A 197 -36.84 -19.83 9.55
N SER A 198 -35.85 -20.73 9.60
CA SER A 198 -36.00 -22.18 9.52
C SER A 198 -36.13 -22.85 10.89
#